data_AF-A0A7X5V2U1-F1
#
_entry.id   AF-A0A7X5V2U1-F1
#
_cell.length_a   1.000
_cell.length_b   1.000
_cell.length_c   1.000
_cell.angle_alpha   90.00
_cell.angle_beta   90.00
_cell.angle_gamma   90.00
#
_symmetry.space_group_name_H-M   'P 1'
#
loop_
_entity.id
_entity.type
_entity.pdbx_description
1 polymer ?
#
loop_
_entity_poly.entity_id
_entity_poly.type
_entity_poly.pdbx_seq_one_letter_code
_entity_poly.pdbx_strand_id
1 'polypeptide(L)'
;DYLAEGAVSQLIDAYVDQLRKVGIEALRRRPRGKAVVRGEGPRFKTVDSAELEKLEAKLRRDREIVARRVFDGATLDEVSLATGVTKERIRQIGRQATRLLTEIAAEAPRFTPMAEDARRAMPPARPRRGGAAKVPLLPDPGALHNRLAHVEAIEAERTAYVTPALPVARLVLH
;
A
#
# COMPACT_ATOMS: atom_id res chain seq x y z
N ASP A 1 2.04 -11.42 32.83
CA ASP A 1 2.37 -11.29 31.40
C ASP A 1 3.87 -11.36 31.04
N TYR A 2 4.77 -11.78 31.94
CA TYR A 2 6.21 -11.85 31.67
C TYR A 2 6.62 -12.74 30.48
N LEU A 3 5.94 -13.87 30.24
CA LEU A 3 6.24 -14.73 29.08
C LEU A 3 5.83 -14.07 27.75
N ALA A 4 4.73 -13.33 27.75
CA ALA A 4 4.26 -12.60 26.56
C ALA A 4 5.18 -11.41 26.25
N GLU A 5 5.59 -10.65 27.27
CA GLU A 5 6.55 -9.55 27.13
C GLU A 5 7.91 -10.04 26.59
N GLY A 6 8.40 -11.18 27.10
CA GLY A 6 9.63 -11.80 26.61
C GLY A 6 9.54 -12.24 25.14
N ALA A 7 8.41 -12.85 24.74
CA ALA A 7 8.18 -13.25 23.36
C ALA A 7 8.09 -12.04 22.41
N VAL A 8 7.44 -10.96 22.84
CA VAL A 8 7.37 -9.69 22.10
C VAL A 8 8.75 -9.08 21.92
N SER A 9 9.57 -9.02 22.98
CA SER A 9 10.94 -8.51 22.87
C SER A 9 11.77 -9.33 21.86
N GLN A 10 11.69 -10.65 21.92
CA GLN A 10 12.41 -11.53 20.99
C GLN A 10 11.95 -11.35 19.53
N LEU A 11 10.65 -11.11 19.32
CA LEU A 11 10.11 -10.85 17.99
C LEU A 11 10.58 -9.48 17.45
N ILE A 12 10.61 -8.46 18.30
CA ILE A 12 11.17 -7.14 17.94
C ILE A 12 12.66 -7.23 17.63
N ASP A 13 13.43 -8.00 18.42
CA ASP A 13 14.85 -8.21 18.19
C ASP A 13 15.10 -8.92 16.84
N ALA A 14 14.33 -9.96 16.54
CA ALA A 14 14.40 -10.64 15.24
C ALA A 14 14.07 -9.71 14.06
N TYR A 15 13.09 -8.81 14.24
CA TYR A 15 12.76 -7.77 13.26
C TYR A 15 13.92 -6.79 13.03
N VAL A 16 14.55 -6.30 14.09
CA VAL A 16 15.70 -5.39 13.99
C VAL A 16 16.89 -6.09 13.32
N ASP A 17 17.14 -7.36 13.63
CA ASP A 17 18.19 -8.15 13.00
C ASP A 17 17.96 -8.31 11.49
N GLN A 18 16.72 -8.54 11.07
CA GLN A 18 16.37 -8.61 9.64
C GLN A 18 16.62 -7.27 8.94
N LEU A 19 16.24 -6.16 9.56
CA LEU A 19 16.53 -4.83 9.01
C LEU A 19 18.03 -4.52 8.96
N ARG A 20 18.80 -4.99 9.95
CA ARG A 20 20.26 -4.86 9.96
C ARG A 20 20.87 -5.63 8.78
N LYS A 21 20.45 -6.87 8.54
CA LYS A 21 20.89 -7.68 7.39
C LYS A 21 20.58 -6.98 6.06
N VAL A 22 19.33 -6.57 5.85
CA VAL A 22 18.90 -5.88 4.62
C VAL A 22 19.63 -4.55 4.44
N GLY A 23 19.83 -3.79 5.51
CA GLY A 23 20.56 -2.51 5.48
C GLY A 23 22.03 -2.70 5.12
N ILE A 24 22.70 -3.71 5.69
CA ILE A 24 24.09 -4.05 5.35
C ILE A 24 24.18 -4.51 3.89
N GLU A 25 23.26 -5.35 3.41
CA GLU A 25 23.23 -5.79 2.01
C GLU A 25 22.98 -4.63 1.04
N ALA A 26 22.10 -3.70 1.40
CA ALA A 26 21.85 -2.48 0.62
C ALA A 26 23.11 -1.59 0.55
N LEU A 27 23.81 -1.41 1.68
CA LEU A 27 25.09 -0.69 1.71
C LEU A 27 26.16 -1.39 0.87
N ARG A 28 26.22 -2.73 0.88
CA ARG A 28 27.13 -3.52 0.05
C ARG A 28 26.81 -3.45 -1.45
N ARG A 29 25.53 -3.35 -1.81
CA ARG A 29 25.06 -3.30 -3.21
C ARG A 29 25.10 -1.90 -3.82
N ARG A 30 25.11 -0.84 -3.00
CA ARG A 30 25.05 0.54 -3.51
C ARG A 30 26.32 0.85 -4.33
N PRO A 31 26.20 1.17 -5.64
CA PRO A 31 27.34 1.60 -6.43
C PRO A 31 27.82 2.95 -5.87
N ARG A 32 28.99 2.94 -5.24
CA ARG A 32 29.63 4.19 -4.78
C ARG A 32 30.03 4.98 -6.03
N GLY A 33 29.31 6.07 -6.30
CA GLY A 33 29.68 7.03 -7.34
C GLY A 33 31.13 7.44 -7.12
N LYS A 34 31.93 7.40 -8.19
CA LYS A 34 33.40 7.53 -8.22
C LYS A 34 33.93 8.47 -7.12
N ALA A 35 34.28 7.89 -5.97
CA ALA A 35 35.19 8.55 -5.06
C ALA A 35 36.55 8.47 -5.76
N VAL A 36 37.04 9.61 -6.25
CA VAL A 36 38.41 9.79 -6.72
C VAL A 36 39.33 9.55 -5.53
N VAL A 37 39.68 8.29 -5.30
CA VAL A 37 40.70 7.92 -4.32
C VAL A 37 41.79 7.17 -5.07
N ARG A 38 42.75 7.97 -5.55
CA ARG A 38 44.12 7.50 -5.84
C ARG A 38 44.59 6.71 -4.62
N GLY A 39 44.85 5.41 -4.80
CA GLY A 39 45.33 4.55 -3.72
C GLY A 39 45.22 3.09 -4.15
N GLU A 40 46.37 2.53 -4.51
CA GLU A 40 46.64 1.18 -4.99
C GLU A 40 46.09 0.08 -4.06
N GLY A 41 45.71 -1.07 -4.64
CA GLY A 41 45.42 -2.32 -3.92
C GLY A 41 44.02 -2.90 -4.16
N PRO A 42 43.85 -4.24 -4.12
CA PRO A 42 42.55 -4.89 -4.29
C PRO A 42 41.66 -4.59 -3.08
N ARG A 43 40.73 -3.64 -3.24
CA ARG A 43 39.82 -3.21 -2.17
C ARG A 43 38.75 -4.28 -1.95
N PHE A 44 38.91 -5.09 -0.92
CA PHE A 44 37.80 -5.85 -0.34
C PHE A 44 36.65 -4.90 -0.02
N LYS A 45 35.41 -5.33 -0.31
CA LYS A 45 34.17 -4.57 -0.11
C LYS A 45 33.88 -4.38 1.39
N THR A 46 34.65 -3.55 2.08
CA THR A 46 34.43 -3.22 3.49
C THR A 46 33.34 -2.15 3.57
N VAL A 47 32.27 -2.45 4.31
CA VAL A 47 31.21 -1.46 4.59
C VAL A 47 31.80 -0.36 5.47
N ASP A 48 31.49 0.89 5.16
CA ASP A 48 32.02 2.05 5.86
C ASP A 48 31.37 2.21 7.24
N SER A 49 32.20 2.35 8.27
CA SER A 49 31.81 2.45 9.68
C SER A 49 30.81 3.58 9.93
N ALA A 50 30.99 4.74 9.30
CA ALA A 50 30.10 5.88 9.50
C ALA A 50 28.70 5.67 8.89
N GLU A 51 28.58 4.87 7.83
CA GLU A 51 27.28 4.51 7.24
C GLU A 51 26.56 3.46 8.10
N LEU A 52 27.32 2.55 8.73
CA LEU A 52 26.78 1.57 9.69
C LEU A 52 26.23 2.23 10.96
N GLU A 53 26.96 3.19 11.55
CA GLU A 53 26.48 3.92 12.73
C GLU A 53 25.18 4.66 12.46
N LYS A 54 25.06 5.30 11.28
CA LYS A 54 23.82 5.97 10.85
C LYS A 54 22.67 4.98 10.67
N LEU A 55 22.95 3.80 10.11
CA LEU A 55 21.97 2.74 9.98
C LEU A 55 21.49 2.29 11.36
N GLU A 56 22.40 2.03 12.31
CA GLU A 56 22.04 1.62 13.66
C GLU A 56 21.25 2.68 14.42
N ALA A 57 21.63 3.95 14.32
CA ALA A 57 20.88 5.05 14.92
C ALA A 57 19.45 5.15 14.37
N LYS A 58 19.26 4.86 13.08
CA LYS A 58 17.93 4.77 12.48
C LYS A 58 17.17 3.54 13.00
N LEU A 59 17.80 2.37 13.05
CA LEU A 59 17.16 1.14 13.53
C LEU A 59 16.74 1.24 15.00
N ARG A 60 17.52 1.94 15.84
CA ARG A 60 17.16 2.21 17.24
C ARG A 60 15.88 3.03 17.34
N ARG A 61 15.72 4.07 16.52
CA ARG A 61 14.49 4.87 16.47
C ARG A 61 13.31 4.07 15.92
N ASP A 62 13.51 3.32 14.84
CA ASP A 62 12.44 2.50 14.27
C ASP A 62 11.98 1.41 15.28
N ARG A 63 12.91 0.82 16.05
CA ARG A 63 12.60 -0.10 17.16
C ARG A 63 11.69 0.55 18.21
N GLU A 64 12.03 1.75 18.67
CA GLU A 64 11.24 2.49 19.68
C GLU A 64 9.84 2.82 19.16
N ILE A 65 9.72 3.26 17.90
CA ILE A 65 8.44 3.54 17.25
C ILE A 65 7.58 2.28 17.19
N VAL A 66 8.16 1.13 16.81
CA VAL A 66 7.43 -0.13 16.68
C VAL A 66 6.98 -0.66 18.03
N ALA A 67 7.85 -0.63 19.06
CA ALA A 67 7.50 -1.05 20.41
C ALA A 67 6.28 -0.27 20.93
N ARG A 68 6.36 1.07 20.91
CA ARG A 68 5.28 1.93 21.41
C ARG A 68 4.00 1.85 20.58
N ARG A 69 4.11 1.81 19.25
CA ARG A 69 2.94 1.92 18.37
C ARG A 69 2.22 0.58 18.17
N VAL A 70 2.96 -0.52 18.08
CA VAL A 70 2.40 -1.84 17.72
C VAL A 70 2.02 -2.64 18.96
N PHE A 71 2.82 -2.54 20.03
CA PHE A 71 2.63 -3.35 21.24
C PHE A 71 2.04 -2.55 22.40
N ASP A 72 2.49 -1.32 22.65
CA ASP A 72 1.98 -0.51 23.78
C ASP A 72 0.68 0.27 23.46
N GLY A 73 0.24 0.26 22.20
CA GLY A 73 -0.98 0.95 21.77
C GLY A 73 -0.92 2.49 21.81
N ALA A 74 0.28 3.07 21.99
CA ALA A 74 0.48 4.51 22.10
C ALA A 74 -0.11 5.27 20.91
N THR A 75 -0.64 6.47 21.16
CA THR A 75 -1.25 7.27 20.10
C THR A 75 -0.18 7.78 19.12
N LEU A 76 -0.59 8.10 17.88
CA LEU A 76 0.35 8.65 16.90
C LEU A 76 0.97 9.96 17.36
N ASP A 77 0.26 10.70 18.20
CA ASP A 77 0.63 12.03 18.68
C ASP A 77 1.73 11.91 19.75
N GLU A 78 1.58 10.99 20.70
CA GLU A 78 2.60 10.66 21.70
C GLU A 78 3.91 10.19 21.06
N VAL A 79 3.82 9.27 20.10
CA VAL A 79 5.02 8.76 19.41
C VAL A 79 5.67 9.84 18.55
N SER A 80 4.88 10.73 17.92
CA SER A 80 5.39 11.85 17.14
C SER A 80 6.12 12.87 18.02
N LEU A 81 5.56 13.20 19.18
CA LEU A 81 6.18 14.10 20.16
C LEU A 81 7.49 13.51 20.71
N ALA A 82 7.52 12.22 21.03
CA ALA A 82 8.70 11.59 21.62
C ALA A 82 9.86 11.40 20.61
N THR A 83 9.55 11.11 19.35
CA THR A 83 10.57 10.75 18.34
C THR A 83 10.89 11.85 17.35
N GLY A 84 10.09 12.92 17.30
CA GLY A 84 10.21 14.01 16.33
C GLY A 84 9.88 13.57 14.88
N VAL A 85 9.30 12.38 14.70
CA VAL A 85 8.93 11.84 13.38
C VAL A 85 7.49 12.23 13.05
N THR A 86 7.21 12.50 11.77
CA THR A 86 5.85 12.82 11.33
C THR A 86 4.90 11.64 11.52
N LYS A 87 3.63 11.94 11.84
CA LYS A 87 2.59 10.92 12.05
C LYS A 87 2.44 9.97 10.86
N GLU A 88 2.56 10.48 9.63
CA GLU A 88 2.51 9.67 8.42
C GLU A 88 3.70 8.72 8.31
N ARG A 89 4.91 9.19 8.65
CA ARG A 89 6.08 8.33 8.66
C ARG A 89 5.97 7.24 9.73
N ILE A 90 5.43 7.55 10.90
CA ILE A 90 5.11 6.57 11.95
C ILE A 90 4.10 5.53 11.45
N ARG A 91 3.04 5.96 10.74
CA ARG A 91 2.07 5.04 10.12
C ARG A 91 2.75 4.09 9.13
N GLN A 92 3.64 4.60 8.28
CA GLN A 92 4.37 3.79 7.31
C GLN A 92 5.29 2.78 7.99
N ILE A 93 6.06 3.21 9.00
CA ILE A 93 6.95 2.33 9.77
C ILE A 93 6.13 1.25 10.47
N GLY A 94 5.05 1.61 11.16
CA GLY A 94 4.18 0.65 11.84
C GLY A 94 3.60 -0.37 10.86
N ARG A 95 3.06 0.09 9.72
CA ARG A 95 2.50 -0.80 8.69
C ARG A 95 3.54 -1.75 8.11
N GLN A 96 4.74 -1.26 7.82
CA GLN A 96 5.84 -2.09 7.31
C GLN A 96 6.30 -3.09 8.38
N ALA A 97 6.40 -2.66 9.63
CA ALA A 97 6.79 -3.49 10.75
C ALA A 97 5.79 -4.63 10.98
N THR A 98 4.49 -4.35 11.03
CA THR A 98 3.46 -5.39 11.20
C THR A 98 3.59 -6.48 10.13
N ARG A 99 3.81 -6.10 8.87
CA ARG A 99 4.00 -7.06 7.78
C ARG A 99 5.24 -7.94 8.00
N LEU A 100 6.38 -7.33 8.29
CA LEU A 100 7.62 -8.08 8.51
C LEU A 100 7.55 -8.95 9.77
N LEU A 101 6.94 -8.46 10.84
CA LEU A 101 6.73 -9.24 12.08
C LEU A 101 5.84 -10.46 11.80
N THR A 102 4.78 -10.34 10.99
CA THR A 102 3.95 -11.49 10.61
C THR A 102 4.70 -12.50 9.75
N GLU A 103 5.57 -12.05 8.84
CA GLU A 103 6.42 -12.92 8.02
C GLU A 103 7.41 -13.69 8.92
N ILE A 104 8.10 -12.99 9.83
CA ILE A 104 9.04 -13.60 10.79
C ILE A 104 8.33 -14.58 11.74
N ALA A 105 7.13 -14.21 12.23
CA ALA A 105 6.36 -15.07 13.11
C ALA A 105 5.85 -16.33 12.40
N ALA A 106 5.60 -16.26 11.09
CA ALA A 106 5.20 -17.41 10.29
C ALA A 106 6.38 -18.35 9.98
N GLU A 107 7.58 -17.80 9.78
CA GLU A 107 8.79 -18.59 9.47
C GLU A 107 9.37 -19.31 10.69
N ALA A 108 9.21 -18.77 11.90
CA ALA A 108 9.81 -19.33 13.10
C ALA A 108 8.79 -20.14 13.95
N PRO A 109 8.98 -21.45 14.17
CA PRO A 109 8.06 -22.31 14.94
C PRO A 109 7.81 -21.84 16.38
N ARG A 110 8.75 -21.10 16.97
CA ARG A 110 8.64 -20.54 18.33
C ARG A 110 7.57 -19.44 18.47
N PHE A 111 7.14 -18.84 17.36
CA PHE A 111 6.15 -17.76 17.35
C PHE A 111 4.77 -18.20 16.82
N THR A 112 4.59 -19.49 16.51
CA THR A 112 3.31 -20.06 16.05
C THR A 112 2.11 -19.71 16.94
N PRO A 113 2.16 -19.81 18.29
CA PRO A 113 1.01 -19.41 19.11
C PRO A 113 0.67 -17.92 18.98
N MET A 114 1.68 -17.05 18.90
CA MET A 114 1.49 -15.61 18.66
C MET A 114 0.91 -15.31 17.28
N ALA A 115 1.31 -16.06 16.25
CA ALA A 115 0.77 -15.91 14.90
C ALA A 115 -0.70 -16.37 14.82
N GLU A 116 -1.06 -17.46 15.51
CA GLU A 116 -2.44 -17.92 15.67
C GLU A 116 -3.31 -16.88 16.38
N ASP A 117 -2.83 -16.33 17.50
CA ASP A 117 -3.55 -15.30 18.26
C ASP A 117 -3.73 -14.01 17.45
N ALA A 118 -2.69 -13.56 16.75
CA ALA A 118 -2.78 -12.40 15.85
C ALA A 118 -3.83 -12.61 14.75
N ARG A 119 -3.92 -13.81 14.17
CA ARG A 119 -4.95 -14.14 13.16
C ARG A 119 -6.36 -14.14 13.74
N ARG A 120 -6.53 -14.57 14.99
CA ARG A 120 -7.83 -14.57 15.69
C ARG A 120 -8.28 -13.16 16.09
N ALA A 121 -7.34 -12.31 16.49
CA ALA A 121 -7.62 -10.93 16.90
C ALA A 121 -7.90 -10.00 15.72
N MET A 122 -7.40 -10.32 14.51
CA MET A 122 -7.60 -9.48 13.33
C MET A 122 -8.98 -9.73 12.71
N PRO A 123 -9.87 -8.73 12.64
CA PRO A 123 -11.13 -8.89 11.92
C PRO A 123 -10.84 -9.17 10.43
N PRO A 124 -11.67 -9.97 9.75
CA PRO A 124 -11.46 -10.30 8.35
C PRO A 124 -11.31 -9.02 7.54
N ALA A 125 -10.22 -8.95 6.75
CA ALA A 125 -9.93 -7.78 5.93
C ALA A 125 -11.15 -7.45 5.06
N ARG A 126 -11.81 -6.34 5.35
CA ARG A 126 -12.98 -5.89 4.60
C ARG A 126 -12.58 -5.84 3.12
N PRO A 127 -13.34 -6.48 2.21
CA PRO A 127 -13.00 -6.48 0.80
C PRO A 127 -12.83 -5.02 0.37
N ARG A 128 -11.63 -4.68 -0.12
CA ARG A 128 -11.40 -3.40 -0.78
C ARG A 128 -12.40 -3.37 -1.91
N ARG A 129 -13.35 -2.42 -1.87
CA ARG A 129 -14.22 -2.14 -3.02
C ARG A 129 -13.28 -1.97 -4.21
N GLY A 130 -13.30 -2.95 -5.11
CA GLY A 130 -12.61 -2.90 -6.38
C GLY A 130 -12.96 -1.57 -7.03
N GLY A 131 -11.96 -0.93 -7.61
CA GLY A 131 -12.04 0.44 -8.11
C GLY A 131 -13.34 0.73 -8.85
N ALA A 132 -13.83 1.96 -8.66
CA ALA A 132 -14.89 2.53 -9.47
C ALA A 132 -14.71 2.09 -10.93
N ALA A 133 -15.79 1.58 -11.54
CA ALA A 133 -15.81 1.17 -12.93
C ALA A 133 -15.06 2.21 -13.77
N LYS A 134 -14.11 1.75 -14.58
CA LYS A 134 -13.37 2.62 -15.52
C LYS A 134 -14.41 3.27 -16.42
N VAL A 135 -14.79 4.50 -16.12
CA VAL A 135 -15.56 5.32 -17.06
C VAL A 135 -14.62 5.50 -18.26
N PRO A 136 -14.98 5.00 -19.45
CA PRO A 136 -14.13 5.15 -20.62
C PRO A 136 -13.94 6.65 -20.89
N LEU A 137 -12.69 7.06 -21.12
CA LEU A 137 -12.36 8.44 -21.49
C LEU A 137 -12.88 8.79 -22.90
N LEU A 138 -13.21 7.79 -23.71
CA LEU A 138 -13.80 7.96 -25.03
C LEU A 138 -15.33 8.12 -24.92
N PRO A 139 -15.92 9.06 -25.68
CA PRO A 139 -17.37 9.12 -25.83
C PRO A 139 -17.90 7.84 -26.46
N ASP A 140 -19.07 7.38 -26.01
CA ASP A 140 -19.72 6.17 -26.52
C ASP A 140 -20.13 6.37 -28.00
N PRO A 141 -19.56 5.63 -28.96
CA PRO A 141 -19.91 5.77 -30.36
C PRO A 141 -21.36 5.36 -30.66
N GLY A 142 -22.00 4.60 -29.76
CA GLY A 142 -23.41 4.20 -29.87
C GLY A 142 -24.41 5.25 -29.35
N ALA A 143 -23.92 6.32 -28.73
CA ALA A 143 -24.80 7.34 -28.18
C ALA A 143 -25.65 8.00 -29.28
N LEU A 144 -26.93 8.23 -29.00
CA LEU A 144 -27.89 8.75 -29.99
C LEU A 144 -27.46 10.09 -30.60
N HIS A 145 -26.71 10.91 -29.86
CA HIS A 145 -26.17 12.18 -30.33
C HIS A 145 -24.96 12.03 -31.28
N ASN A 146 -24.33 10.84 -31.34
CA ASN A 146 -23.21 10.53 -32.22
C ASN A 146 -23.67 9.88 -33.54
N ARG A 147 -24.96 9.54 -33.69
CA ARG A 147 -25.52 9.09 -34.96
C ARG A 147 -25.72 10.31 -35.86
N LEU A 148 -24.75 10.54 -36.75
CA LEU A 148 -24.88 11.52 -37.82
C LEU A 148 -26.16 11.23 -38.61
N ALA A 149 -26.99 12.26 -38.79
CA ALA A 149 -28.26 12.16 -39.50
C ALA A 149 -28.04 11.60 -40.92
N HIS A 150 -28.78 10.57 -41.27
CA HIS A 150 -28.84 10.03 -42.63
C HIS A 150 -29.96 10.77 -43.39
N VAL A 151 -29.63 11.36 -44.53
CA VAL A 151 -30.60 12.03 -45.42
C VAL A 151 -30.96 11.02 -46.52
N GLU A 152 -32.17 10.48 -46.49
CA GLU A 152 -32.73 9.73 -47.61
C GLU A 152 -33.46 10.68 -48.55
N ALA A 153 -33.12 10.63 -49.83
CA ALA A 153 -33.90 11.28 -50.86
C ALA A 153 -35.20 10.49 -51.03
N ILE A 154 -36.32 11.08 -50.62
CA ILE A 154 -37.64 10.53 -50.93
C ILE A 154 -37.89 10.78 -52.41
N GLU A 155 -37.80 9.74 -53.23
CA GLU A 155 -38.29 9.78 -54.60
C GLU A 155 -39.80 10.05 -54.57
N ALA A 156 -40.17 11.22 -55.09
CA ALA A 156 -41.50 11.79 -55.00
C ALA A 156 -42.48 11.11 -55.97
N GLU A 157 -42.64 9.79 -55.93
CA GLU A 157 -43.60 9.07 -56.77
C GLU A 157 -43.78 7.61 -56.34
N ARG A 158 -44.32 7.38 -55.13
CA ARG A 158 -45.13 6.19 -54.73
C ARG A 158 -45.30 6.09 -53.22
N THR A 159 -46.27 6.82 -52.68
CA THR A 159 -47.25 6.24 -51.73
C THR A 159 -48.33 7.28 -51.51
N ALA A 160 -49.32 7.24 -52.39
CA ALA A 160 -50.59 7.87 -52.20
C ALA A 160 -51.34 7.17 -51.05
N TYR A 161 -51.88 7.96 -50.12
CA TYR A 161 -52.92 7.63 -49.14
C TYR A 161 -52.69 6.45 -48.17
N VAL A 162 -51.98 6.71 -47.07
CA VAL A 162 -52.44 6.23 -45.75
C VAL A 162 -52.36 7.40 -44.78
N THR A 163 -53.53 7.94 -44.47
CA THR A 163 -53.77 8.99 -43.48
C THR A 163 -53.19 8.56 -42.12
N PRO A 164 -52.44 9.41 -41.41
CA PRO A 164 -51.93 9.07 -40.09
C PRO A 164 -53.08 8.99 -39.09
N ALA A 165 -53.44 7.78 -38.67
CA ALA A 165 -54.25 7.58 -37.48
C ALA A 165 -53.39 7.91 -36.25
N LEU A 166 -53.44 9.17 -35.83
CA LEU A 166 -52.93 9.59 -34.53
C LEU A 166 -53.77 8.93 -33.43
N PRO A 167 -53.20 8.15 -32.49
CA PRO A 167 -53.91 7.81 -31.28
C PRO A 167 -53.97 9.06 -30.38
N VAL A 168 -55.11 9.76 -30.44
CA VAL A 168 -55.47 10.78 -29.44
C VAL A 168 -56.03 10.08 -28.20
N ALA A 169 -55.24 10.17 -27.13
CA ALA A 169 -55.59 10.31 -25.71
C ALA A 169 -56.53 9.31 -25.01
N ARG A 170 -56.03 8.75 -23.90
CA ARG A 170 -56.75 8.71 -22.62
C ARG A 170 -55.78 8.92 -21.46
N LEU A 171 -55.57 10.19 -21.11
CA LEU A 171 -55.19 10.58 -19.75
C LEU A 171 -56.48 11.05 -19.08
N VAL A 172 -57.04 10.20 -18.22
CA VAL A 172 -58.18 10.52 -17.36
C VAL A 172 -57.61 11.14 -16.09
N LEU A 173 -58.01 12.38 -15.80
CA LEU A 173 -58.01 12.97 -14.46
C LEU A 173 -59.24 13.89 -14.35
N HIS A 174 -60.24 13.38 -13.61
CA HIS A 174 -61.48 14.01 -13.11
C HIS A 174 -62.49 14.58 -14.12
#